data_AF-A0A0F9AQ24-F1
#
_entry.id   AF-A0A0F9AQ24-F1
#
_cell.length_a   1.000
_cell.length_b   1.000
_cell.length_c   1.000
_cell.angle_alpha   90.00
_cell.angle_beta   90.00
_cell.angle_gamma   90.00
#
_symmetry.space_group_name_H-M   'P 1'
#
loop_
_entity.id
_entity.type
_entity.pdbx_description
1 polymer ?
#
loop_
_entity_poly.entity_id
_entity_poly.type
_entity_poly.pdbx_seq_one_letter_code
_entity_poly.pdbx_strand_id
1 'polypeptide(L)' 'MFAIGQKVKIIDSNDETFNKDFIGKVGVIVFADTDGGRCPVGQSKTDPFYRVEFSDGFDSLSDSFWKEEMEAYNG' A
#
# COMPACT_ATOMS: atom_id res chain seq x y z
N MET A 1 5.41 -11.21 -3.07
CA MET A 1 3.95 -10.99 -3.00
C MET A 1 3.65 -10.81 -1.53
N PHE A 2 2.84 -9.82 -1.18
CA PHE A 2 2.48 -9.62 0.22
C PHE A 2 1.16 -10.31 0.54
N ALA A 3 0.96 -10.68 1.81
CA ALA A 3 -0.28 -11.29 2.28
C ALA A 3 -1.16 -10.28 3.04
N ILE A 4 -2.48 -10.47 3.01
CA ILE A 4 -3.39 -9.75 3.91
C ILE A 4 -3.01 -10.09 5.36
N GLY A 5 -2.96 -9.07 6.22
CA GLY A 5 -2.49 -9.14 7.59
C GLY A 5 -0.98 -8.93 7.74
N GLN A 6 -0.21 -8.87 6.65
CA GLN A 6 1.22 -8.61 6.71
C GLN A 6 1.49 -7.13 7.00
N LYS A 7 2.45 -6.88 7.90
CA LYS A 7 2.98 -5.53 8.15
C LYS A 7 3.95 -5.14 7.03
N VAL A 8 3.75 -3.95 6.50
CA VAL A 8 4.60 -3.37 5.46
C VAL A 8 4.98 -1.95 5.83
N LYS A 9 6.17 -1.55 5.41
CA LYS A 9 6.63 -0.17 5.50
C LYS A 9 6.62 0.45 4.12
N ILE A 10 6.10 1.67 4.02
CA ILE A 10 6.12 2.42 2.77
C ILE A 10 7.52 3.03 2.61
N ILE A 11 8.17 2.80 1.48
CA ILE A 11 9.56 3.17 1.24
C ILE A 11 9.73 4.27 0.20
N ASP A 12 8.81 4.37 -0.76
CA ASP A 12 8.89 5.32 -1.85
C ASP A 12 7.51 5.48 -2.51
N SER A 13 7.34 6.53 -3.31
CA SER A 13 6.28 6.58 -4.32
C SER A 13 6.71 7.43 -5.50
N ASN A 14 6.48 6.91 -6.69
CA ASN A 14 6.74 7.61 -7.95
C ASN A 14 5.53 8.42 -8.45
N ASP A 15 4.43 8.49 -7.68
CA ASP A 15 3.22 9.19 -8.07
C ASP A 15 3.20 10.63 -7.52
N GLU A 16 3.02 11.62 -8.40
CA GLU A 16 2.95 13.04 -8.01
C GLU A 16 1.73 13.35 -7.13
N THR A 17 0.69 12.52 -7.20
CA THR A 17 -0.54 12.64 -6.39
C THR A 17 -0.45 11.92 -5.04
N PHE A 18 0.67 11.22 -4.81
CA PHE A 18 0.91 10.49 -3.58
C PHE A 18 1.13 11.40 -2.37
N ASN A 19 0.53 11.03 -1.25
CA ASN A 19 0.82 11.69 0.01
C ASN A 19 2.14 11.18 0.59
N LYS A 20 3.21 12.00 0.45
CA LYS A 20 4.56 11.71 0.97
C LYS A 20 4.61 11.50 2.48
N ASP A 21 3.58 11.90 3.23
CA ASP A 21 3.47 11.67 4.67
C ASP A 21 3.38 10.17 5.04
N PHE A 22 3.06 9.29 4.09
CA PHE A 22 3.07 7.86 4.31
C PHE A 22 4.47 7.24 4.23
N ILE A 23 5.45 7.91 3.61
CA ILE A 23 6.82 7.37 3.48
C ILE A 23 7.42 7.19 4.88
N GLY A 24 7.88 5.98 5.18
CA GLY A 24 8.43 5.59 6.47
C GLY A 24 7.40 5.04 7.46
N LYS A 25 6.09 5.17 7.19
CA LYS A 25 5.04 4.61 8.04
C LYS A 25 4.93 3.10 7.86
N VAL A 26 4.57 2.43 8.95
CA VAL A 26 4.28 0.99 8.98
C VAL A 26 2.78 0.80 9.09
N GLY A 27 2.21 0.04 8.17
CA GLY A 27 0.80 -0.32 8.17
C GLY A 27 0.59 -1.81 7.95
N VAL A 28 -0.67 -2.22 7.93
CA VAL A 28 -1.08 -3.62 7.71
C VAL A 28 -1.85 -3.71 6.40
N ILE A 29 -1.53 -4.71 5.58
CA ILE A 29 -2.28 -4.96 4.35
C ILE A 29 -3.66 -5.50 4.71
N VAL A 30 -4.69 -4.79 4.29
CA VAL A 30 -6.10 -5.18 4.48
C VAL A 30 -6.74 -5.70 3.20
N PHE A 31 -6.14 -5.40 2.05
CA PHE A 31 -6.60 -5.88 0.74
C PHE A 31 -5.43 -6.02 -0.23
N ALA A 32 -5.49 -7.02 -1.10
CA ALA A 32 -4.52 -7.26 -2.17
C ALA A 32 -5.26 -7.63 -3.45
N ASP A 33 -5.03 -6.88 -4.53
CA ASP A 33 -5.42 -7.30 -5.88
C ASP A 33 -4.16 -7.72 -6.62
N THR A 34 -4.05 -9.03 -6.84
CA THR A 34 -2.93 -9.66 -7.50
C THR A 34 -3.32 -10.33 -8.83
N ASP A 35 -4.59 -10.23 -9.22
CA ASP A 35 -5.18 -10.95 -10.38
C ASP A 35 -5.34 -10.04 -11.60
N GLY A 36 -4.30 -9.28 -11.93
CA GLY A 36 -4.13 -8.74 -13.29
C GLY A 36 -4.94 -7.50 -13.65
N GLY A 37 -5.11 -6.55 -12.71
CA GLY A 37 -5.28 -5.15 -13.09
C GLY A 37 -6.71 -4.62 -13.14
N ARG A 38 -7.49 -4.78 -12.06
CA ARG A 38 -8.61 -3.87 -11.78
C ARG A 38 -8.21 -2.81 -10.77
N CYS A 39 -7.36 -1.88 -11.21
CA CYS A 39 -7.12 -0.66 -10.44
C CYS A 39 -8.42 0.17 -10.37
N PRO A 40 -8.96 0.50 -9.19
CA PRO A 40 -10.21 1.28 -9.07
C PRO A 40 -10.08 2.74 -9.57
N VAL A 41 -8.85 3.23 -9.77
CA VAL A 41 -8.54 4.61 -10.17
C VAL A 41 -8.20 4.78 -11.66
N GLY A 42 -8.59 3.83 -12.51
CA GLY A 42 -8.52 4.00 -13.97
C GLY A 42 -7.11 3.97 -14.58
N GLN A 43 -6.10 3.58 -13.80
CA GLN A 43 -4.75 3.33 -14.31
C GLN A 43 -4.58 1.85 -14.67
N SER A 44 -4.33 1.58 -15.96
CA SER A 44 -4.01 0.26 -16.49
C SER A 44 -2.58 -0.14 -16.15
N LYS A 45 -2.28 -0.33 -14.86
CA LYS A 45 -1.13 -1.13 -14.46
C LYS A 45 -1.61 -2.54 -14.13
N THR A 46 -1.03 -3.51 -14.81
CA THR A 46 -1.20 -4.94 -14.50
C THR A 46 -0.50 -5.34 -13.20
N ASP A 47 0.25 -4.41 -12.61
CA ASP A 47 1.00 -4.63 -11.38
C ASP A 47 0.07 -4.79 -10.16
N PRO A 48 0.40 -5.69 -9.23
CA PRO A 48 -0.40 -5.92 -8.05
C PRO A 48 -0.44 -4.69 -7.14
N PHE A 49 -1.64 -4.31 -6.70
CA PHE A 49 -1.85 -3.21 -5.76
C PHE A 49 -2.39 -3.71 -4.43
N TYR A 50 -2.09 -2.97 -3.36
CA TYR A 50 -2.43 -3.35 -1.99
C TYR A 50 -3.04 -2.16 -1.27
N ARG A 51 -4.08 -2.39 -0.47
CA ARG A 51 -4.56 -1.39 0.48
C ARG A 51 -3.88 -1.62 1.82
N VAL A 52 -3.25 -0.59 2.34
CA VAL A 52 -2.56 -0.60 3.63
C VAL A 52 -3.32 0.29 4.59
N GLU A 53 -3.63 -0.23 5.77
CA GLU A 53 -4.21 0.53 6.88
C GLU A 53 -3.11 0.90 7.88
N PHE A 54 -3.05 2.19 8.23
CA PHE A 54 -2.13 2.76 9.19
C PHE A 54 -2.88 3.07 10.48
N SER A 55 -2.48 2.42 11.57
CA SER A 55 -3.01 2.70 12.90
C SER A 55 -2.21 3.83 13.56
N ASP A 56 -2.41 5.07 13.13
CA ASP A 56 -1.89 6.27 13.81
C ASP A 56 -3.01 6.94 14.63
N GLY A 57 -3.40 6.30 15.73
CA GLY A 57 -4.38 6.86 16.67
C GLY A 57 -5.85 6.51 16.37
N PHE A 58 -6.75 7.49 16.55
CA PHE A 58 -8.21 7.28 16.58
C PHE A 58 -8.87 7.20 15.18
N ASP A 59 -8.16 7.65 14.13
CA ASP A 59 -8.60 7.59 12.74
C ASP A 59 -7.78 6.54 11.98
N SER A 60 -8.42 5.45 11.56
CA SER A 60 -7.83 4.48 10.63
C SER A 60 -7.66 5.15 9.26
N LEU A 61 -6.42 5.55 8.95
CA LEU A 61 -6.06 6.01 7.62
C LEU A 61 -5.72 4.79 6.76
N SER A 62 -6.32 4.67 5.59
CA SER A 62 -5.98 3.62 4.64
C SER A 62 -5.72 4.22 3.26
N ASP A 63 -4.69 3.74 2.58
CA ASP A 63 -4.39 4.15 1.21
C ASP A 63 -3.92 2.94 0.36
N SER A 64 -3.84 3.13 -0.96
CA SER A 64 -3.49 2.08 -1.92
C SER A 64 -2.08 2.30 -2.46
N PHE A 65 -1.27 1.25 -2.42
CA PHE A 65 0.15 1.29 -2.78
C PHE A 65 0.50 0.15 -3.72
N TRP A 66 1.44 0.40 -4.62
CA TRP A 66 2.02 -0.62 -5.47
C TRP A 66 3.02 -1.47 -4.67
N LYS A 67 3.25 -2.71 -5.13
CA LYS A 67 4.24 -3.59 -4.49
C LYS A 67 5.62 -2.94 -4.33
N GLU A 68 6.04 -2.17 -5.33
CA GLU A 68 7.35 -1.52 -5.41
C GLU A 68 7.52 -0.34 -4.44
N GLU A 69 6.41 0.20 -3.94
CA GLU A 69 6.39 1.32 -2.99
C GLU A 69 6.51 0.85 -1.53
N MET A 70 6.60 -0.46 -1.31
CA MET A 70 6.53 -1.08 0.01
C MET A 70 7.59 -2.15 0.23
N GLU A 71 7.99 -2.32 1.48
CA GLU A 71 8.82 -3.44 1.95
C GLU A 71 8.17 -4.20 3.09
N ALA A 72 8.52 -5.49 3.24
CA ALA A 72 8.06 -6.29 4.36
C ALA A 72 8.67 -5.77 5.66
N TYR A 73 7.83 -5.48 6.66
CA TYR A 73 8.28 -5.04 7.97
C TYR A 73 8.31 -6.22 8.95
N ASN A 74 9.51 -6.76 9.19
CA ASN A 74 9.76 -7.88 10.12
C ASN A 74 10.18 -7.39 11.51
N GLY A 75 9.57 -6.29 11.99
CA GLY A 75 9.88 -5.71 13.31
C GLY A 75 9.74 -6.68 14.46
#